data_AF-A0A2P5F9W3-F1
#
_entry.id   AF-A0A2P5F9W3-F1
#
_cell.length_a   1.000
_cell.length_b   1.000
_cell.length_c   1.000
_cell.angle_alpha   90.00
_cell.angle_beta   90.00
_cell.angle_gamma   90.00
#
_symmetry.space_group_name_H-M   'P 1'
#
loop_
_entity.id
_entity.type
_entity.pdbx_description
1 polymer ?
#
loop_
_entity_poly.entity_id
_entity_poly.type
_entity_poly.pdbx_seq_one_letter_code
_entity_poly.pdbx_strand_id
1 'polypeptide(L)'
;MEPLKACLQFSSVCLSWHDIAMNNRSKLIKLNHHQVPMLLVPSESEANDVWSVFSVVHNKFLTSKLLLPSYDRRFGGSSEGWLATVEENLA
;
A
#
# COMPACT_ATOMS: atom_id res chain seq x y z
N MET A 1 -14.97 -12.04 1.61
CA MET A 1 -14.35 -11.44 0.41
C MET A 1 -14.38 -9.93 0.61
N GLU A 2 -13.24 -9.29 0.84
CA GLU A 2 -13.22 -7.84 1.10
C GLU A 2 -13.53 -7.06 -0.20
N PRO A 3 -14.58 -6.22 -0.23
CA PRO A 3 -15.01 -5.50 -1.43
C PRO A 3 -13.91 -4.68 -2.09
N LEU A 4 -12.99 -4.14 -1.28
CA LEU A 4 -11.93 -3.28 -1.77
C LEU A 4 -10.84 -4.04 -2.54
N LYS A 5 -10.46 -5.24 -2.07
CA LYS A 5 -9.50 -6.09 -2.78
C LYS A 5 -10.00 -6.41 -4.19
N ALA A 6 -11.28 -6.73 -4.32
CA ALA A 6 -11.92 -6.99 -5.61
C ALA A 6 -11.90 -5.75 -6.52
N CYS A 7 -12.14 -4.56 -5.98
CA CYS A 7 -12.09 -3.32 -6.76
C CYS A 7 -10.68 -2.94 -7.20
N LEU A 8 -9.67 -3.15 -6.36
CA LEU A 8 -8.27 -2.94 -6.73
C LEU A 8 -7.85 -3.89 -7.85
N GLN A 9 -8.18 -5.18 -7.74
CA GLN A 9 -7.94 -6.16 -8.79
C GLN A 9 -8.65 -5.79 -10.10
N PHE A 10 -9.93 -5.40 -10.01
CA PHE A 10 -10.71 -4.92 -11.16
C PHE A 10 -10.03 -3.72 -11.84
N SER A 11 -9.54 -2.75 -11.07
CA SER A 11 -8.87 -1.56 -11.60
C SER A 11 -7.50 -1.80 -12.23
N SER A 12 -6.92 -3.00 -12.04
CA SER A 12 -5.60 -3.35 -12.56
C SER A 12 -5.62 -4.05 -13.93
N VAL A 13 -6.82 -4.38 -14.45
CA VAL A 13 -6.96 -5.18 -15.68
C VAL A 13 -6.62 -4.40 -16.94
N CYS A 14 -7.17 -3.19 -17.10
CA CYS A 14 -6.89 -2.31 -18.23
C CYS A 14 -7.22 -0.85 -17.88
N LEU A 15 -6.76 0.09 -18.71
CA LEU A 15 -6.99 1.53 -18.50
C LEU A 15 -8.48 1.88 -18.43
N SER A 16 -9.31 1.32 -19.30
CA SER A 16 -10.76 1.61 -19.28
C SER A 16 -11.44 1.16 -17.98
N TRP A 17 -11.03 0.01 -17.43
CA TRP A 17 -11.58 -0.48 -16.16
C TRP A 17 -11.04 0.29 -14.97
N HIS A 18 -9.78 0.71 -15.05
CA HIS A 18 -9.19 1.65 -14.09
C HIS A 18 -10.00 2.94 -14.02
N ASP A 19 -10.27 3.57 -15.17
CA ASP A 19 -11.04 4.82 -15.23
C ASP A 19 -12.44 4.67 -14.65
N ILE A 20 -13.13 3.56 -14.96
CA ILE A 20 -14.46 3.27 -14.39
C ILE A 20 -14.39 3.12 -12.87
N ALA A 21 -13.38 2.41 -12.36
CA ALA A 21 -13.18 2.23 -10.92
C ALA A 21 -12.88 3.58 -10.23
N MET A 22 -12.03 4.41 -10.83
CA MET A 22 -11.67 5.72 -10.29
C MET A 22 -12.84 6.72 -10.36
N ASN A 23 -13.68 6.65 -11.39
CA ASN A 23 -14.92 7.44 -11.47
C ASN A 23 -15.93 7.04 -10.38
N ASN A 24 -15.87 5.80 -9.88
CA ASN A 24 -16.71 5.31 -8.78
C ASN A 24 -15.99 5.34 -7.42
N ARG A 25 -14.86 6.04 -7.31
CA ARG A 25 -13.99 6.06 -6.12
C ARG A 25 -14.69 6.47 -4.83
N SER A 26 -15.68 7.36 -4.87
CA SER A 26 -16.46 7.73 -3.68
C SER A 26 -17.23 6.56 -3.07
N LYS A 27 -17.65 5.58 -3.89
CA LYS A 27 -18.24 4.33 -3.42
C LYS A 27 -17.17 3.39 -2.84
N LEU A 28 -15.97 3.35 -3.43
CA LEU A 28 -14.82 2.60 -2.90
C LEU A 28 -14.41 3.08 -1.51
N ILE A 29 -14.39 4.39 -1.30
CA ILE A 29 -14.09 5.00 0.01
C ILE A 29 -15.15 4.60 1.03
N LYS A 30 -16.43 4.66 0.67
CA LYS A 30 -17.54 4.30 1.57
C LYS A 30 -17.55 2.82 1.97
N LEU A 31 -17.14 1.92 1.07
CA LEU A 31 -17.04 0.48 1.37
C LEU A 31 -15.94 0.18 2.39
N ASN A 32 -15.02 1.12 2.62
CA ASN A 32 -13.91 0.93 3.53
C ASN A 32 -14.16 1.70 4.84
N HIS A 33 -14.87 1.05 5.76
CA HIS A 33 -15.33 1.67 7.00
C HIS A 33 -14.21 1.92 8.03
N HIS A 34 -13.03 1.30 7.90
CA HIS A 34 -12.03 1.37 8.98
C HIS A 34 -10.57 1.60 8.55
N GLN A 35 -10.10 1.20 7.36
CA GLN A 35 -8.70 1.47 6.97
C GLN A 35 -8.44 1.32 5.47
N VAL A 36 -8.03 2.42 4.82
CA VAL A 36 -7.66 2.41 3.41
C VAL A 36 -6.34 1.65 3.22
N PRO A 37 -6.29 0.56 2.43
CA PRO A 37 -5.05 -0.11 2.08
C PRO A 37 -4.15 0.88 1.36
N MET A 38 -2.91 0.96 1.86
CA MET A 38 -1.85 1.76 1.30
C MET A 38 -0.76 0.83 0.78
N LEU A 39 -0.07 1.26 -0.27
CA LEU A 39 1.06 0.53 -0.80
C LEU A 39 2.34 1.11 -0.19
N LEU A 40 3.22 0.22 0.24
CA LEU A 40 4.60 0.58 0.59
C LEU A 40 5.45 0.45 -0.67
N VAL A 41 6.10 1.54 -1.05
CA VAL A 41 6.96 1.62 -2.24
C VAL A 41 8.38 1.92 -1.77
N PRO A 42 9.35 1.03 -2.02
CA PRO A 42 10.74 1.27 -1.61
C PRO A 42 11.33 2.44 -2.40
N SER A 43 12.18 3.23 -1.75
CA SER A 43 12.99 4.26 -2.39
C SER A 43 14.14 3.61 -3.17
N GLU A 44 14.42 4.06 -4.40
CA GLU A 44 15.53 3.55 -5.22
C GLU A 44 16.93 4.02 -4.76
N SER A 45 17.01 4.82 -3.68
CA SER A 45 18.28 5.35 -3.16
C SER A 45 18.98 4.36 -2.24
N GLU A 46 20.29 4.18 -2.44
CA GLU A 46 21.19 3.24 -1.73
C GLU A 46 21.21 3.34 -0.19
N ALA A 47 20.63 4.38 0.41
CA ALA A 47 20.33 4.48 1.85
C ALA A 47 18.97 3.80 2.18
N ASN A 48 18.88 2.52 1.81
CA ASN A 48 17.72 1.66 1.57
C ASN A 48 16.60 1.54 2.63
N ASP A 49 16.60 2.31 3.71
CA ASP A 49 15.63 2.12 4.79
C ASP A 49 14.39 3.04 4.67
N VAL A 50 14.21 3.73 3.55
CA VAL A 50 13.13 4.71 3.37
C VAL A 50 12.06 4.19 2.43
N TRP A 51 10.83 4.11 2.94
CA TRP A 51 9.67 3.66 2.21
C TRP A 51 8.64 4.79 2.05
N SER A 52 8.15 4.95 0.83
CA SER A 52 7.06 5.88 0.53
C SER A 52 5.72 5.18 0.70
N VAL A 53 4.76 5.86 1.30
CA VAL A 53 3.40 5.33 1.48
C VAL A 53 2.51 5.90 0.39
N PHE A 54 1.97 5.05 -0.47
CA PHE A 54 1.07 5.44 -1.56
C PHE A 54 -0.38 5.09 -1.23
N SER A 55 -1.26 6.09 -1.28
CA SER A 55 -2.70 5.87 -1.13
C SER A 55 -3.30 5.60 -2.49
N VAL A 56 -3.68 4.34 -2.76
CA VAL A 56 -4.33 3.96 -4.03
C VAL A 56 -5.66 4.67 -4.20
N VAL A 57 -6.41 4.78 -3.09
CA VAL A 57 -7.63 5.57 -3.08
C VAL A 57 -7.33 7.00 -3.47
N HIS A 58 -6.37 7.67 -2.84
CA HIS A 58 -6.11 9.08 -3.14
C HIS A 58 -5.29 9.35 -4.39
N ASN A 59 -4.77 8.30 -5.02
CA ASN A 59 -3.81 8.34 -6.12
C ASN A 59 -2.65 9.31 -5.85
N LYS A 60 -2.07 9.23 -4.64
CA LYS A 60 -0.98 10.11 -4.22
C LYS A 60 -0.07 9.44 -3.19
N PHE A 61 1.19 9.86 -3.19
CA PHE A 61 2.10 9.59 -2.08
C PHE A 61 1.75 10.46 -0.88
N LEU A 62 1.87 9.90 0.32
CA LEU A 62 1.84 10.66 1.55
C LEU A 62 3.19 11.35 1.77
N THR A 63 3.16 12.50 2.43
CA THR A 63 4.39 13.22 2.83
C THR A 63 5.20 12.43 3.84
N SER A 64 4.52 11.65 4.69
CA SER A 64 5.14 10.77 5.67
C SER A 64 5.83 9.61 4.97
N LYS A 65 7.11 9.43 5.30
CA LYS A 65 7.90 8.27 4.92
C LYS A 65 8.03 7.33 6.11
N LEU A 66 8.19 6.05 5.83
CA LEU A 66 8.45 5.04 6.86
C LEU A 66 9.92 4.65 6.81
N LEU A 67 10.51 4.53 8.00
CA LEU A 67 11.82 3.93 8.16
C LEU A 67 11.61 2.43 8.43
N LEU A 68 11.86 1.63 7.41
CA LEU A 68 11.76 0.17 7.46
C LEU A 68 13.00 -0.39 6.80
N PRO A 69 13.45 -1.60 7.17
CA PRO A 69 14.62 -2.19 6.55
C PRO A 69 14.52 -2.27 5.02
N SER A 70 15.68 -2.39 4.37
CA SER A 70 15.78 -2.55 2.92
C SER A 70 14.83 -3.61 2.33
N TYR A 71 14.36 -3.38 1.09
CA TYR A 71 13.35 -4.20 0.41
C TYR A 71 13.78 -5.64 0.14
N ASP A 72 15.08 -5.90 0.12
CA ASP A 72 15.68 -7.24 -0.05
C ASP A 72 15.57 -8.10 1.23
N ARG A 73 15.14 -7.51 2.34
CA ARG A 73 14.88 -8.23 3.60
C ARG A 73 13.48 -8.82 3.63
N ARG A 74 13.33 -9.88 4.43
CA ARG A 74 12.05 -10.58 4.61
C ARG A 74 11.16 -9.82 5.59
N PHE A 75 9.90 -9.63 5.21
CA PHE A 75 8.87 -9.06 6.06
C PHE A 75 7.80 -10.10 6.41
N GLY A 76 7.35 -10.08 7.65
CA GLY A 76 6.11 -10.72 8.08
C GLY A 76 5.01 -9.67 8.18
N GLY A 77 3.78 -10.02 7.80
CA GLY A 77 2.65 -9.08 7.85
C GLY A 77 1.35 -9.73 8.29
N SER A 78 0.41 -8.91 8.73
CA SER A 78 -0.96 -9.30 9.08
C SER A 78 -1.99 -8.54 8.24
N SER A 79 -3.16 -9.14 8.01
CA SER A 79 -4.31 -8.44 7.40
C SER A 79 -4.80 -7.27 8.24
N GLU A 80 -4.46 -7.24 9.53
CA GLU A 80 -4.76 -6.15 10.46
C GLU A 80 -3.78 -4.96 10.35
N GLY A 81 -2.91 -4.94 9.32
CA GLY A 81 -2.01 -3.82 9.05
C GLY A 81 -0.69 -3.82 9.82
N TRP A 82 -0.38 -4.89 10.55
CA TRP A 82 0.91 -5.05 11.22
C TRP A 82 1.99 -5.50 10.24
N LEU A 83 3.19 -4.94 10.40
CA LEU A 83 4.40 -5.32 9.69
C LEU A 83 5.50 -5.62 10.71
N ALA A 84 6.13 -6.78 10.59
CA ALA A 84 7.23 -7.21 11.42
C ALA A 84 8.45 -7.51 10.54
N THR A 85 9.63 -7.18 11.06
CA THR A 85 10.92 -7.39 10.41
C THR A 85 11.92 -7.90 11.42
N VAL A 86 12.92 -8.63 10.96
CA VAL A 86 14.04 -9.07 11.80
C VAL A 86 15.04 -7.91 11.92
N GLU A 87 15.34 -7.51 13.15
CA GLU A 87 16.45 -6.61 13.46
C GLU A 87 17.73 -7.44 13.57
N GLU A 88 18.70 -7.17 12.70
CA GLU A 88 19.96 -7.92 12.67
C GLU A 88 21.03 -7.33 13.60
N ASN A 89 20.75 -6.18 14.24
CA ASN A 89 21.71 -5.41 15.06
C ASN A 89 21.60 -5.69 16.57
N LEU A 90 20.95 -6.77 17.00
CA LEU A 90 21.00 -7.22 18.41
C LEU A 90 22.30 -7.99 18.66
N ALA A 91 23.42 -7.27 18.69
CA ALA A 91 24.72 -7.74 19.16
C ALA A 91 24.98 -7.28 20.59
#